data_AF-A0A8J2ZZ25-F1
#
_entry.id   AF-A0A8J2ZZ25-F1
#
_cell.length_a   1.000
_cell.length_b   1.000
_cell.length_c   1.000
_cell.angle_alpha   90.00
_cell.angle_beta   90.00
_cell.angle_gamma   90.00
#
_symmetry.space_group_name_H-M   'P 1'
#
loop_
_entity.id
_entity.type
_entity.pdbx_description
1 polymer ?
#
loop_
_entity_poly.entity_id
_entity_poly.type
_entity_poly.pdbx_seq_one_letter_code
_entity_poly.pdbx_strand_id
1 'polypeptide(L)' 'MVNIRFSHLHVDEVRQSSGIFSGRNVQIGWRANGQQNQGFGQVTGQNNKMHDHIHTVVKPDPMKAPD' A
#
# COMPACT_ATOMS: atom_id res chain seq x y z
N MET A 1 0.01 18.18 33.97
CA MET A 1 -0.77 17.30 33.07
C MET A 1 -1.18 18.14 31.87
N VAL A 2 -0.88 17.70 30.65
CA VAL A 2 -1.15 18.48 29.42
C VAL A 2 -2.38 17.89 28.72
N ASN A 3 -3.33 18.75 28.34
CA ASN A 3 -4.52 18.39 27.57
C ASN A 3 -4.40 18.99 26.17
N ILE A 4 -4.30 18.13 25.15
CA ILE A 4 -4.20 18.55 23.76
C ILE A 4 -5.58 18.40 23.12
N ARG A 5 -6.15 19.51 22.61
CA ARG A 5 -7.43 19.54 21.90
C ARG A 5 -7.22 20.03 20.49
N PHE A 6 -7.74 19.28 19.52
CA PHE A 6 -7.82 19.70 18.13
C PHE A 6 -9.26 20.13 17.84
N SER A 7 -9.43 21.26 17.14
CA SER A 7 -10.76 21.67 16.67
C SER A 7 -11.22 20.82 15.50
N HIS A 8 -10.27 20.45 14.62
CA HIS A 8 -10.52 19.63 13.44
C HIS A 8 -9.32 18.69 13.21
N LEU A 9 -9.61 17.49 12.71
CA LEU A 9 -8.62 16.58 12.16
C LEU A 9 -8.93 16.44 10.67
N HIS A 10 -8.06 17.00 9.83
CA HIS A 10 -8.15 16.82 8.38
C HIS A 10 -7.18 15.73 7.95
N VAL A 11 -7.65 14.81 7.12
CA VAL A 11 -6.87 13.68 6.61
C VAL A 11 -6.91 13.76 5.10
N ASP A 12 -5.80 14.13 4.50
CA ASP A 12 -5.69 14.28 3.04
C ASP A 12 -5.67 12.91 2.33
N GLU A 13 -4.94 11.94 2.89
CA GLU A 13 -4.79 10.62 2.30
C GLU A 13 -4.58 9.53 3.36
N VAL A 14 -5.23 8.38 3.15
CA VAL A 14 -4.91 7.13 3.85
C VAL A 14 -4.45 6.13 2.80
N ARG A 15 -3.23 5.62 2.93
CA ARG A 15 -2.63 4.70 1.96
C ARG A 15 -2.87 3.24 2.33
N GLN A 16 -2.41 2.35 1.45
CA GLN A 16 -2.53 0.91 1.63
C GLN A 16 -2.01 0.49 3.01
N SER A 17 -2.70 -0.48 3.62
CA SER A 17 -2.32 -1.04 4.93
C SER A 17 -2.27 -0.01 6.07
N SER A 18 -3.09 1.03 5.99
CA SER A 18 -3.22 2.08 7.01
C SER A 18 -4.61 2.09 7.64
N GLY A 19 -4.74 2.71 8.81
CA GLY A 19 -6.03 2.92 9.47
C GLY A 19 -5.96 4.05 10.50
N ILE A 20 -7.10 4.70 10.74
CA ILE A 20 -7.23 5.79 11.71
C ILE A 20 -8.12 5.33 12.85
N PHE A 21 -7.62 5.45 14.08
CA PHE A 21 -8.27 4.97 15.30
C PHE A 21 -8.43 6.10 16.30
N SER A 22 -9.61 6.20 16.90
CA SER A 22 -9.94 7.22 17.90
C SER A 22 -10.70 6.58 19.07
N GLY A 23 -10.49 7.11 20.27
CA GLY A 23 -11.07 6.61 21.51
C GLY A 23 -10.26 5.48 22.16
N ARG A 24 -10.94 4.54 22.82
CA ARG A 24 -10.32 3.34 23.40
C ARG A 24 -10.34 2.22 22.38
N ASN A 25 -9.18 1.84 21.87
CA ASN A 25 -9.04 0.83 20.83
C ASN A 25 -7.94 -0.17 21.17
N VAL A 26 -8.23 -1.47 20.97
CA VAL A 26 -7.27 -2.57 21.08
C VAL A 26 -7.19 -3.27 19.73
N GLN A 27 -6.05 -3.20 19.07
CA GLN A 27 -5.83 -3.79 17.75
C GLN A 27 -5.14 -5.14 17.93
N ILE A 28 -5.82 -6.23 17.57
CA ILE A 28 -5.30 -7.60 17.70
C ILE A 28 -5.43 -8.30 16.36
N GLY A 29 -4.39 -9.05 15.96
CA GLY A 29 -4.44 -9.88 14.74
C GLY A 29 -4.31 -9.11 13.43
N TRP A 30 -3.77 -7.88 13.47
CA TRP A 30 -3.51 -7.10 12.26
C TRP A 30 -2.52 -7.82 11.34
N ARG A 31 -2.93 -8.01 10.09
CA ARG A 31 -2.09 -8.54 9.01
C ARG A 31 -2.32 -7.70 7.77
N ALA A 32 -1.22 -7.31 7.14
CA ALA A 32 -1.22 -6.61 5.88
C ALA A 32 -0.39 -7.43 4.89
N ASN A 33 -1.03 -7.94 3.83
CA ASN A 33 -0.35 -8.63 2.75
C ASN A 33 -0.57 -7.82 1.48
N GLY A 34 0.51 -7.33 0.88
CA GLY A 34 0.50 -6.60 -0.38
C GLY A 34 1.41 -7.29 -1.39
N GLN A 35 0.92 -7.47 -2.61
CA GLN A 35 1.75 -7.84 -3.74
C GLN A 35 1.55 -6.79 -4.83
N GLN A 36 2.63 -6.16 -5.28
CA GLN A 36 2.63 -5.19 -6.36
C GLN A 36 3.56 -5.67 -7.47
N ASN A 37 2.96 -5.97 -8.63
CA ASN A 37 3.65 -6.49 -9.79
C ASN A 37 3.51 -5.45 -10.91
N GLN A 38 4.61 -4.81 -11.30
CA GLN A 38 4.58 -3.80 -12.35
C GLN A 38 5.56 -4.19 -13.45
N GLY A 39 5.04 -4.49 -14.65
CA GLY A 39 5.89 -4.83 -15.79
C GLY A 39 6.75 -3.64 -16.21
N PHE A 40 6.11 -2.48 -16.32
CA PHE A 40 6.74 -1.23 -16.71
C PHE A 40 7.05 -0.29 -15.52
N GLY A 41 6.54 -0.59 -14.34
CA GLY A 41 6.66 0.29 -13.17
C GLY A 41 5.57 1.36 -13.10
N GLN A 42 5.75 2.33 -12.19
CA GLN A 42 4.86 3.46 -12.00
C GLN A 42 5.34 4.67 -12.82
N VAL A 43 4.41 5.34 -13.49
CA VAL A 43 4.64 6.59 -14.24
C VAL A 43 3.93 7.73 -13.54
N THR A 44 4.63 8.81 -13.26
CA THR A 44 4.05 10.00 -12.60
C THR A 44 4.52 11.28 -13.29
N GLY A 45 3.77 12.38 -13.15
CA GLY A 45 4.07 13.68 -13.79
C GLY A 45 3.34 13.95 -15.11
N GLN A 46 3.67 15.07 -15.75
CA GLN A 46 3.05 15.54 -17.00
C GLN A 46 3.99 15.32 -18.20
N ASN A 47 3.44 15.17 -19.41
CA ASN A 47 4.18 14.99 -20.68
C ASN A 47 5.06 13.71 -20.77
N ASN A 48 4.66 12.64 -20.09
CA ASN A 48 5.32 11.34 -20.21
C ASN A 48 5.05 10.72 -21.59
N LYS A 49 6.12 10.31 -22.29
CA LYS A 49 6.04 9.57 -23.56
C LYS A 49 6.76 8.24 -23.41
N MET A 50 6.09 7.17 -23.84
CA MET A 50 6.51 5.78 -23.66
C MET A 50 6.23 5.03 -24.95
N HIS A 51 7.26 4.39 -25.51
CA HIS A 51 7.19 3.73 -26.80
C HIS A 51 7.97 2.42 -26.75
N ASP A 52 7.47 1.40 -27.46
CA ASP A 52 8.12 0.10 -27.71
C ASP A 52 8.46 -0.75 -26.48
N HIS A 53 7.66 -0.63 -25.42
CA HIS A 53 7.83 -1.38 -24.18
C HIS A 53 7.19 -2.79 -24.25
N ILE A 54 7.99 -3.83 -24.06
CA ILE A 54 7.54 -5.23 -23.94
C ILE A 54 7.94 -5.75 -22.56
N HIS A 55 6.94 -6.12 -21.74
CA HIS A 55 7.16 -6.58 -20.36
C HIS A 55 6.41 -7.87 -20.07
N THR A 56 7.07 -8.76 -19.34
CA THR A 56 6.47 -10.00 -18.82
C THR A 56 6.70 -10.04 -17.32
N VAL A 57 5.62 -10.11 -16.53
CA VAL A 57 5.70 -10.28 -15.07
C VAL A 57 5.25 -11.68 -14.71
N VAL A 58 6.20 -12.52 -14.31
CA VAL A 58 5.94 -13.90 -13.92
C VAL A 58 6.22 -14.04 -12.44
N LYS A 59 5.23 -14.55 -11.70
CA LYS A 59 5.43 -15.05 -10.35
C LYS A 59 5.89 -16.51 -10.50
N PRO A 60 7.11 -16.89 -10.08
CA PRO A 60 7.48 -18.29 -10.03
C PRO A 60 6.51 -19.03 -9.11
N ASP A 61 5.94 -20.16 -9.55
CA ASP A 61 5.20 -21.03 -8.66
C ASP A 61 6.14 -21.47 -7.53
N PRO A 62 5.71 -21.42 -6.26
CA PRO A 62 6.48 -22.06 -5.21
C PRO A 62 6.50 -23.54 -5.57
N MET A 63 7.68 -24.03 -5.96
CA MET A 63 7.93 -25.44 -6.22
C MET A 63 7.22 -26.25 -5.14
N LYS A 64 6.21 -27.04 -5.52
CA LYS A 64 5.49 -27.92 -4.61
C LYS A 64 6.56 -28.73 -3.88
N ALA A 65 6.68 -28.59 -2.57
CA ALA A 65 7.52 -29.50 -1.80
C ALA A 65 7.03 -30.93 -2.11
N PRO A 66 7.92 -31.88 -2.41
CA PRO A 66 7.49 -33.27 -2.67
C PRO A 66 6.72 -33.81 -1.45
N ASP A 67 5.65 -34.56 -1.74
CA ASP A 67 4.72 -35.14 -0.75
C ASP A 67 5.43 -36.03 0.29
#